data_AF-A0A0F9IJ58-F1
#
_entry.id   AF-A0A0F9IJ58-F1
#
_cell.length_a   1.000
_cell.length_b   1.000
_cell.length_c   1.000
_cell.angle_alpha   90.00
_cell.angle_beta   90.00
_cell.angle_gamma   90.00
#
_symmetry.space_group_name_H-M   'P 1'
#
loop_
_entity.id
_entity.type
_entity.pdbx_description
1 polymer ?
#
loop_
_entity_poly.entity_id
_entity_poly.type
_entity_poly.pdbx_seq_one_letter_code
_entity_poly.pdbx_strand_id
1 'polypeptide(L)'
;MKALIIAAGEGSRLRNLTKDKPKPLVRLLGLSLVERVILTAKEVGIDEFIIVIGYLGERIKEKLGDGNRYGVKITYIENREWERG
;
A
#
# COMPACT_ATOMS: atom_id res chain seq x y z
N MET A 1 7.55 16.49 -0.70
CA MET A 1 6.14 16.61 -1.21
C MET A 1 5.38 15.40 -0.71
N LYS A 2 4.07 15.51 -0.42
CA LYS A 2 3.26 14.39 0.10
C LYS A 2 2.48 13.68 -1.00
N ALA A 3 2.40 12.35 -0.93
CA ALA A 3 1.52 11.53 -1.78
C ALA A 3 0.52 10.73 -0.94
N LEU A 4 -0.67 10.50 -1.51
CA LEU A 4 -1.71 9.65 -0.95
C LEU A 4 -1.80 8.36 -1.77
N ILE A 5 -1.75 7.20 -1.10
CA ILE A 5 -1.99 5.89 -1.72
C ILE A 5 -3.27 5.29 -1.13
N ILE A 6 -4.24 4.99 -1.99
CA ILE A 6 -5.47 4.31 -1.57
C ILE A 6 -5.27 2.80 -1.70
N ALA A 7 -5.20 2.13 -0.56
CA ALA A 7 -4.87 0.72 -0.41
C ALA A 7 -5.90 -0.02 0.47
N ALA A 8 -7.16 0.43 0.46
CA ALA A 8 -8.19 -0.01 1.40
C ALA A 8 -9.14 -1.12 0.88
N GLY A 9 -9.28 -1.30 -0.43
CA GLY A 9 -10.27 -2.23 -1.00
C GLY A 9 -9.81 -3.70 -1.05
N GLU A 10 -10.78 -4.62 -1.12
CA GLU A 10 -10.54 -6.07 -1.25
C GLU A 10 -9.77 -6.43 -2.52
N GLY A 11 -9.99 -5.70 -3.61
CA GLY A 11 -9.43 -6.02 -4.91
C GLY A 11 -10.09 -7.24 -5.55
N SER A 12 -11.39 -7.42 -5.35
CA SER A 12 -12.20 -8.58 -5.77
C SER A 12 -12.00 -9.03 -7.22
N ARG A 13 -11.75 -8.10 -8.16
CA ARG A 13 -11.45 -8.42 -9.57
C ARG A 13 -10.19 -9.27 -9.76
N LEU A 14 -9.25 -9.24 -8.80
CA LEU A 14 -8.02 -10.04 -8.81
C LEU A 14 -8.05 -11.19 -7.80
N ARG A 15 -9.20 -11.51 -7.20
CA ARG A 15 -9.32 -12.49 -6.11
C ARG A 15 -8.72 -13.87 -6.44
N ASN A 16 -8.80 -14.32 -7.69
CA ASN A 16 -8.17 -15.56 -8.15
C ASN A 16 -6.63 -15.57 -8.00
N LEU A 17 -6.02 -14.38 -8.09
CA LEU A 17 -4.58 -14.18 -7.95
C LEU A 17 -4.18 -13.74 -6.54
N THR A 18 -5.10 -13.12 -5.79
CA THR A 18 -4.81 -12.51 -4.50
C THR A 18 -5.24 -13.36 -3.30
N LYS A 19 -6.16 -14.33 -3.46
CA LYS A 19 -6.73 -15.14 -2.36
C LYS A 19 -6.91 -14.27 -1.09
N ASP A 20 -6.20 -14.58 -0.01
CA ASP A 20 -6.25 -13.90 1.28
C ASP A 20 -5.10 -12.88 1.48
N LYS A 21 -4.57 -12.32 0.40
CA LYS A 21 -3.53 -11.29 0.42
C LYS A 21 -4.10 -9.98 -0.13
N PRO A 22 -3.88 -8.83 0.52
CA PRO A 22 -4.33 -7.56 -0.01
C PRO A 22 -3.61 -7.26 -1.33
N LYS A 23 -4.36 -6.81 -2.35
CA LYS A 23 -3.82 -6.46 -3.69
C LYS A 23 -2.54 -5.61 -3.63
N PRO A 24 -2.42 -4.56 -2.78
CA PRO A 24 -1.19 -3.79 -2.64
C PRO A 24 0.08 -4.62 -2.41
N LEU A 25 -0.03 -5.78 -1.76
CA LEU A 25 1.10 -6.67 -1.43
C LEU A 25 1.37 -7.76 -2.47
N VAL A 26 0.61 -7.82 -3.57
CA VAL A 26 0.90 -8.72 -4.70
C VAL A 26 2.27 -8.39 -5.26
N ARG A 27 3.11 -9.41 -5.44
CA ARG A 27 4.45 -9.26 -5.99
C ARG A 27 4.46 -9.40 -7.50
N LEU A 28 5.20 -8.50 -8.16
CA LEU A 28 5.49 -8.54 -9.58
C LEU A 28 6.94 -8.14 -9.79
N LEU A 29 7.75 -9.06 -10.33
CA LEU A 29 9.17 -8.87 -10.60
C LEU A 29 9.93 -8.39 -9.34
N GLY A 30 9.83 -9.15 -8.25
CA GLY A 30 10.58 -8.93 -7.01
C GLY A 30 9.94 -7.98 -5.99
N LEU A 31 9.20 -6.97 -6.45
CA LEU A 31 8.56 -5.95 -5.60
C LEU A 31 7.05 -6.16 -5.48
N SER A 32 6.47 -5.80 -4.34
CA SER A 32 5.02 -5.61 -4.26
C SER A 32 4.54 -4.40 -5.05
N LEU A 33 3.27 -4.38 -5.44
CA LEU A 33 2.69 -3.26 -6.19
C LEU A 33 2.85 -1.93 -5.44
N VAL A 34 2.62 -1.92 -4.13
CA VAL A 34 2.76 -0.70 -3.32
C VAL A 34 4.22 -0.28 -3.14
N GLU A 35 5.15 -1.23 -2.99
CA GLU A 35 6.59 -0.93 -2.96
C GLU A 35 7.05 -0.24 -4.24
N ARG A 36 6.58 -0.73 -5.39
CA ARG A 36 6.89 -0.13 -6.69
C ARG A 36 6.41 1.32 -6.78
N VAL A 37 5.19 1.61 -6.34
CA VAL A 37 4.66 2.98 -6.32
C VAL A 37 5.50 3.88 -5.42
N ILE A 38 5.86 3.43 -4.23
CA ILE A 38 6.68 4.20 -3.27
C ILE A 38 8.06 4.51 -3.87
N LEU A 39 8.74 3.50 -4.41
CA LEU A 39 10.09 3.66 -4.95
C LEU A 39 10.11 4.55 -6.19
N THR A 40 9.15 4.39 -7.11
CA THR A 40 9.04 5.25 -8.29
C THR A 40 8.70 6.70 -7.93
N ALA A 41 7.80 6.93 -6.97
CA ALA A 41 7.49 8.28 -6.51
C ALA A 41 8.69 8.94 -5.80
N LYS A 42 9.49 8.15 -5.07
CA LYS A 42 10.73 8.63 -4.44
C LYS A 42 11.75 9.14 -5.46
N GLU A 43 11.88 8.49 -6.61
CA GLU A 43 12.82 8.91 -7.66
C GLU A 43 12.57 10.34 -8.17
N VAL A 44 11.35 10.87 -8.00
CA VAL A 44 10.98 12.24 -8.37
C VAL A 44 10.87 13.18 -7.15
N GLY A 45 11.38 12.78 -5.99
CA GLY A 45 11.46 13.62 -4.79
C GLY A 45 10.24 13.58 -3.86
N ILE A 46 9.35 12.59 -3.99
CA ILE A 46 8.27 12.35 -3.02
C ILE A 46 8.76 11.39 -1.94
N ASP A 47 8.87 11.90 -0.73
CA ASP A 47 9.45 11.20 0.43
C ASP A 47 8.47 11.05 1.60
N GLU A 48 7.26 11.61 1.51
CA GLU A 48 6.22 11.48 2.51
C GLU A 48 4.95 10.85 1.92
N PHE A 49 4.50 9.74 2.48
CA PHE A 49 3.36 8.97 2.02
C PHE A 49 2.30 8.83 3.10
N ILE A 50 1.05 9.08 2.72
CA ILE A 50 -0.13 8.75 3.51
C ILE A 50 -0.79 7.56 2.82
N ILE A 51 -0.94 6.43 3.51
CA ILE A 51 -1.53 5.22 2.96
C ILE A 51 -2.87 4.97 3.64
N VAL A 52 -3.94 5.01 2.87
CA VAL A 52 -5.28 4.65 3.33
C VAL A 52 -5.42 3.14 3.27
N ILE A 53 -5.57 2.49 4.42
CA ILE A 53 -5.70 1.04 4.56
C ILE A 53 -7.13 0.65 4.97
N GLY A 54 -7.52 -0.61 4.73
CA GLY A 54 -8.86 -1.13 4.98
C GLY A 54 -8.82 -2.65 5.04
N TYR A 55 -9.38 -3.34 4.04
CA TYR A 55 -9.30 -4.81 3.93
C TYR A 55 -7.87 -5.33 4.11
N LEU A 56 -7.66 -6.15 5.15
CA LEU A 56 -6.35 -6.68 5.55
C LEU A 56 -5.26 -5.61 5.72
N GLY A 57 -5.65 -4.41 6.17
CA GLY A 57 -4.78 -3.24 6.30
C GLY A 57 -3.57 -3.46 7.21
N GLU A 58 -3.72 -4.22 8.29
CA GLU A 58 -2.61 -4.54 9.21
C GLU A 58 -1.47 -5.28 8.49
N ARG A 59 -1.77 -6.16 7.52
CA ARG A 59 -0.71 -6.82 6.73
C ARG A 59 0.10 -5.81 5.91
N ILE A 60 -0.55 -4.75 5.42
CA ILE A 60 0.13 -3.67 4.69
C ILE A 60 1.04 -2.92 5.65
N LYS A 61 0.53 -2.56 6.83
CA LYS A 61 1.29 -1.85 7.87
C LYS A 61 2.50 -2.64 8.37
N GLU A 62 2.32 -3.92 8.67
CA GLU A 62 3.40 -4.85 9.03
C GLU A 62 4.45 -4.94 7.93
N LYS A 63 4.02 -5.03 6.67
CA LYS A 63 4.94 -5.18 5.53
C LYS A 63 5.70 -3.90 5.24
N LEU A 64 5.10 -2.72 5.36
CA LEU A 64 5.71 -1.45 4.94
C LEU A 64 6.39 -0.69 6.09
N GLY A 65 5.95 -0.91 7.33
CA GLY A 65 6.48 -0.23 8.51
C GLY A 65 6.29 1.29 8.44
N ASP A 66 7.21 2.03 9.02
CA ASP A 66 7.24 3.51 8.97
C ASP A 66 7.84 4.07 7.66
N GLY A 67 8.26 3.20 6.74
CA GLY A 67 8.88 3.57 5.47
C GLY A 67 10.40 3.69 5.49
N ASN A 68 11.05 3.57 6.65
CA ASN A 68 12.50 3.78 6.78
C ASN A 68 13.33 2.89 5.85
N ARG A 69 12.89 1.64 5.61
CA ARG A 69 13.57 0.71 4.69
C ARG A 69 13.61 1.17 3.23
N TYR A 70 12.75 2.12 2.86
CA TYR A 70 12.71 2.73 1.54
C TYR A 70 13.31 4.14 1.53
N GLY A 71 13.73 4.67 2.69
CA GLY A 71 14.16 6.05 2.84
C GLY A 71 13.05 7.07 2.58
N VAL A 72 11.84 6.78 3.08
CA VAL A 72 10.65 7.64 3.01
C VAL A 72 9.93 7.57 4.36
N LYS A 73 8.99 8.49 4.61
CA LYS A 73 8.09 8.49 5.77
C LYS A 73 6.70 8.01 5.36
N ILE A 74 6.16 7.01 6.07
CA ILE A 74 4.81 6.50 5.84
C ILE A 74 3.93 6.76 7.06
N THR A 75 2.75 7.31 6.82
CA THR A 75 1.65 7.43 7.80
C THR A 75 0.43 6.68 7.28
N TYR A 76 -0.34 6.07 8.18
CA TYR A 76 -1.50 5.26 7.83
C TYR A 76 -2.79 5.93 8.27
N ILE A 77 -3.83 5.81 7.45
CA ILE A 77 -5.20 6.17 7.78
C ILE A 77 -6.05 4.92 7.57
N GLU A 78 -6.82 4.52 8.59
CA GLU A 78 -7.73 3.39 8.47
C GLU A 78 -9.09 3.83 7.95
N ASN A 79 -9.53 3.26 6.83
CA ASN A 79 -10.91 3.34 6.36
C ASN A 79 -11.69 2.11 6.84
N ARG A 80 -12.51 2.32 7.88
CA ARG A 80 -13.37 1.27 8.46
C ARG A 80 -14.55 0.89 7.58
N GLU A 81 -14.89 1.74 6.61
CA GLU A 81 -16.00 1.54 5.68
C GLU A 81 -15.51 1.13 4.29
N TRP A 82 -14.43 0.34 4.21
CA TRP A 82 -13.82 -0.07 2.95
C TRP A 82 -14.75 -0.88 2.03
N GLU A 83 -15.80 -1.48 2.57
CA GLU A 83 -16.83 -2.23 1.84
C GLU A 83 -17.79 -1.34 1.04
N ARG A 84 -17.83 -0.03 1.32
CA ARG A 84 -18.75 0.93 0.67
C ARG A 84 -18.24 1.52 -0.64
N GLY A 85 -16.99 1.21 -1.03
CA GLY A 85 -16.30 1.73 -2.21
C GLY A 85 -16.25 0.79 -3.41
#